data_AF-A0A2T7TT20-F1
#
_entry.id   AF-A0A2T7TT20-F1
#
_cell.length_a   1.000
_cell.length_b   1.000
_cell.length_c   1.000
_cell.angle_alpha   90.00
_cell.angle_beta   90.00
_cell.angle_gamma   90.00
#
_symmetry.space_group_name_H-M   'P 1'
#
loop_
_entity.id
_entity.type
_entity.pdbx_description
1 polymer ?
#
loop_
_entity_poly.entity_id
_entity_poly.type
_entity_poly.pdbx_seq_one_letter_code
_entity_poly.pdbx_strand_id
1 'polypeptide(L)'
;MGAGLSSANLTYADLREANLLSAKLDSADLSNADLRDATLTGASLDNATLTGAFVSAFSRQGWNGPPPGWEVYNDQGRARLRRSDAPPSSPTPQ
;
A
#
# COMPACT_ATOMS: atom_id res chain seq x y z
N MET A 1 -10.57 7.69 16.05
CA MET A 1 -9.32 7.33 16.74
C MET A 1 -8.46 6.61 15.73
N GLY A 2 -7.21 7.03 15.50
CA GLY A 2 -6.31 6.33 14.59
C GLY A 2 -5.88 4.99 15.19
N ALA A 3 -5.90 3.93 14.39
CA ALA A 3 -5.37 2.63 14.82
C ALA A 3 -3.83 2.72 14.95
N GLY A 4 -3.30 2.36 16.11
CA GLY A 4 -1.85 2.27 16.35
C GLY A 4 -1.34 0.92 15.88
N LEU A 5 -0.80 0.87 14.67
CA LEU A 5 -0.30 -0.34 14.00
C LEU A 5 1.18 -0.19 13.61
N SER A 6 1.90 0.72 14.26
CA SER A 6 3.33 0.93 14.01
C SER A 6 4.10 -0.36 14.27
N SER A 7 4.99 -0.74 13.35
CA SER A 7 5.75 -1.99 13.37
C SER A 7 4.90 -3.27 13.39
N ALA A 8 3.60 -3.19 13.06
CA ALA A 8 2.76 -4.37 12.97
C ALA A 8 3.15 -5.20 11.74
N ASN A 9 3.10 -6.53 11.89
CA ASN A 9 3.17 -7.45 10.77
C ASN A 9 1.75 -7.67 10.22
N LEU A 10 1.48 -7.08 9.06
CA LEU A 10 0.22 -7.14 8.30
C LEU A 10 0.46 -7.81 6.93
N THR A 11 1.50 -8.64 6.84
CA THR A 11 1.84 -9.35 5.61
C THR A 11 0.71 -10.30 5.23
N TYR A 12 0.23 -10.21 3.98
CA TYR A 12 -0.97 -10.90 3.49
C TYR A 12 -2.28 -10.55 4.22
N ALA A 13 -2.32 -9.47 5.00
CA ALA A 13 -3.54 -9.06 5.69
C ALA A 13 -4.61 -8.60 4.67
N ASP A 14 -5.85 -9.01 4.92
CA ASP A 14 -7.01 -8.50 4.20
C ASP A 14 -7.48 -7.21 4.89
N LEU A 15 -7.17 -6.07 4.28
CA LEU A 15 -7.53 -4.73 4.75
C LEU A 15 -8.48 -4.04 3.75
N ARG A 16 -9.20 -4.83 2.95
CA ARG A 16 -10.19 -4.29 2.01
C ARG A 16 -11.25 -3.50 2.75
N GLU A 17 -11.57 -2.32 2.24
CA GLU A 17 -12.56 -1.40 2.85
C GLU A 17 -12.23 -1.00 4.31
N ALA A 18 -11.01 -1.28 4.79
CA ALA A 18 -10.62 -0.95 6.16
C ALA A 18 -10.57 0.57 6.37
N ASN A 19 -11.10 1.03 7.49
CA ASN A 19 -10.99 2.42 7.89
C ASN A 19 -9.66 2.66 8.62
N LEU A 20 -8.64 3.05 7.87
CA LEU A 20 -7.30 3.39 8.36
C LEU A 20 -7.09 4.92 8.43
N LEU A 21 -8.17 5.69 8.54
CA LEU A 21 -8.14 7.15 8.67
C LEU A 21 -7.23 7.55 9.85
N SER A 22 -6.18 8.32 9.55
CA SER A 22 -5.18 8.74 10.54
C SER A 22 -4.52 7.59 11.32
N ALA A 23 -4.47 6.38 10.75
CA ALA A 23 -3.77 5.25 11.34
C ALA A 23 -2.26 5.48 11.34
N LYS A 24 -1.58 4.98 12.37
CA LYS A 24 -0.11 4.96 12.44
C LYS A 24 0.37 3.60 11.97
N LEU A 25 0.89 3.54 10.74
CA LEU A 25 1.44 2.33 10.11
C LEU A 25 2.95 2.47 9.89
N ASP A 26 3.59 3.34 10.68
CA ASP A 26 5.04 3.58 10.61
C ASP A 26 5.80 2.27 10.83
N SER A 27 6.73 1.94 9.94
CA SER A 27 7.50 0.69 9.94
C SER A 27 6.67 -0.60 9.90
N ALA A 28 5.37 -0.53 9.58
CA ALA A 28 4.54 -1.72 9.45
C ALA A 28 4.92 -2.51 8.19
N ASP A 29 4.83 -3.84 8.26
CA ASP A 29 4.99 -4.71 7.10
C ASP A 29 3.61 -5.01 6.51
N LEU A 30 3.30 -4.39 5.37
CA LEU A 30 2.08 -4.55 4.57
C LEU A 30 2.37 -5.33 3.28
N SER A 31 3.43 -6.15 3.27
CA SER A 31 3.81 -6.93 2.10
C SER A 31 2.67 -7.84 1.66
N ASN A 32 2.29 -7.76 0.38
CA ASN A 32 1.15 -8.50 -0.19
C ASN A 32 -0.19 -8.28 0.53
N ALA A 33 -0.33 -7.24 1.36
CA ALA A 33 -1.60 -6.89 1.97
C ALA A 33 -2.59 -6.38 0.92
N ASP A 34 -3.87 -6.59 1.17
CA ASP A 34 -4.94 -6.11 0.30
C ASP A 34 -5.53 -4.81 0.85
N LEU A 35 -5.14 -3.68 0.26
CA LEU A 35 -5.57 -2.32 0.64
C LEU A 35 -6.61 -1.76 -0.35
N ARG A 36 -7.22 -2.60 -1.19
CA ARG A 36 -8.24 -2.15 -2.14
C ARG A 36 -9.40 -1.53 -1.38
N ASP A 37 -9.77 -0.32 -1.78
CA ASP A 37 -10.87 0.46 -1.19
C ASP A 37 -10.68 0.82 0.30
N ALA A 38 -9.48 0.64 0.86
CA ALA A 38 -9.14 1.08 2.20
C ALA A 38 -9.03 2.61 2.28
N THR A 39 -9.46 3.18 3.41
CA THR A 39 -9.34 4.63 3.65
C THR A 39 -8.01 4.94 4.33
N LEU A 40 -7.05 5.50 3.58
CA LEU A 40 -5.71 5.86 4.08
C LEU A 40 -5.53 7.37 4.30
N THR A 41 -6.61 8.16 4.29
CA THR A 41 -6.51 9.61 4.48
C THR A 41 -5.79 9.94 5.79
N GLY A 42 -4.69 10.69 5.71
CA GLY A 42 -3.90 11.08 6.88
C GLY A 42 -3.19 9.93 7.61
N ALA A 43 -3.18 8.71 7.05
CA ALA A 43 -2.40 7.61 7.62
C ALA A 43 -0.89 7.85 7.45
N SER A 44 -0.12 7.53 8.47
CA SER A 44 1.34 7.59 8.42
C SER A 44 1.91 6.26 7.97
N LEU A 45 2.70 6.26 6.90
CA LEU A 45 3.31 5.07 6.28
C LEU A 45 4.85 5.20 6.25
N ASP A 46 5.43 6.00 7.15
CA ASP A 46 6.86 6.24 7.21
C ASP A 46 7.61 4.92 7.43
N ASN A 47 8.57 4.60 6.55
CA ASN A 47 9.31 3.33 6.53
C ASN A 47 8.45 2.05 6.43
N ALA A 48 7.17 2.15 6.07
CA ALA A 48 6.33 0.97 5.87
C ALA A 48 6.78 0.17 4.64
N THR A 49 6.63 -1.15 4.71
CA THR A 49 6.91 -2.05 3.58
C THR A 49 5.61 -2.40 2.88
N LEU A 50 5.43 -1.98 1.63
CA LEU A 50 4.22 -2.17 0.81
C LEU A 50 4.44 -3.13 -0.38
N THR A 51 5.49 -3.95 -0.35
CA THR A 51 5.91 -4.76 -1.51
C THR A 51 4.82 -5.73 -1.92
N GLY A 52 4.35 -5.62 -3.16
CA GLY A 52 3.31 -6.47 -3.71
C GLY A 52 1.91 -6.22 -3.14
N ALA A 53 1.74 -5.20 -2.28
CA ALA A 53 0.44 -4.81 -1.73
C ALA A 53 -0.53 -4.42 -2.86
N PHE A 54 -1.78 -4.85 -2.75
CA PHE A 54 -2.83 -4.53 -3.69
C PHE A 54 -3.44 -3.19 -3.31
N VAL A 55 -3.46 -2.26 -4.27
CA VAL A 55 -4.10 -0.96 -4.11
C VAL A 55 -5.13 -0.81 -5.21
N SER A 56 -6.24 -0.13 -4.93
CA SER A 56 -7.08 0.35 -6.03
C SER A 56 -6.47 1.64 -6.55
N ALA A 57 -6.30 1.76 -7.88
CA ALA A 57 -5.82 2.99 -8.53
C ALA A 57 -6.70 4.23 -8.20
N PHE A 58 -7.84 3.97 -7.56
CA PHE A 58 -8.82 4.95 -7.10
C PHE A 58 -9.05 4.78 -5.60
N SER A 59 -8.03 4.99 -4.78
CA SER A 59 -8.30 5.45 -3.41
C SER A 59 -8.97 6.82 -3.51
N ARG A 60 -10.30 6.83 -3.62
CA ARG A 60 -11.12 8.03 -3.83
C ARG A 60 -11.08 9.00 -2.63
N GLN A 61 -10.41 8.63 -1.55
CA GLN A 61 -10.39 9.34 -0.27
C GLN A 61 -8.96 9.68 0.14
N GLY A 62 -8.41 10.77 -0.39
CA GLY A 62 -7.28 11.48 0.23
C GLY A 62 -5.96 10.72 0.42
N TRP A 63 -5.71 9.65 -0.34
CA TRP A 63 -4.37 9.05 -0.41
C TRP A 63 -3.55 9.84 -1.43
N ASN A 64 -2.47 10.47 -0.97
CA ASN A 64 -1.61 11.32 -1.80
C ASN A 64 -0.70 10.54 -2.76
N GLY A 65 -0.99 9.26 -2.99
CA GLY A 65 -0.11 8.32 -3.66
C GLY A 65 0.80 7.58 -2.69
N PRO A 66 1.59 6.63 -3.20
CA PRO A 66 2.45 5.82 -2.36
C PRO A 66 3.63 6.64 -1.79
N PRO A 67 4.29 6.14 -0.72
CA PRO A 67 5.42 6.85 -0.12
C PRO A 67 6.55 7.07 -1.13
N PRO A 68 7.46 8.03 -0.92
CA PRO A 68 8.63 8.21 -1.77
C PRO A 68 9.42 6.91 -1.95
N GLY A 69 9.84 6.64 -3.18
CA GLY A 69 10.52 5.38 -3.51
C GLY A 69 9.57 4.20 -3.75
N TRP A 70 8.26 4.42 -3.77
CA TRP A 70 7.27 3.43 -4.18
C TRP A 70 6.58 3.85 -5.47
N GLU A 71 6.30 2.88 -6.31
CA GLU A 71 5.56 3.08 -7.55
C GLU A 71 4.40 2.09 -7.66
N VAL A 72 3.33 2.54 -8.31
CA VAL A 72 2.19 1.70 -8.65
C VAL A 72 2.46 1.08 -10.01
N TYR A 73 2.39 -0.25 -10.09
CA TYR A 73 2.48 -1.00 -11.35
C TYR A 73 1.23 -1.86 -11.53
N ASN A 74 0.89 -2.16 -12.79
CA ASN A 74 -0.21 -3.04 -13.11
C ASN A 74 0.30 -4.48 -13.25
N ASP A 75 -0.29 -5.38 -12.48
CA ASP A 75 -0.02 -6.82 -12.49
C ASP A 75 -1.34 -7.56 -12.75
N GLN A 76 -1.51 -8.06 -13.98
CA GLN A 76 -2.71 -8.80 -14.41
C GLN A 76 -4.03 -8.04 -14.18
N GLY A 77 -4.06 -6.74 -14.41
CA GLY A 77 -5.25 -5.90 -14.20
C GLY A 77 -5.44 -5.43 -12.75
N ARG A 78 -4.51 -5.74 -11.86
CA ARG A 78 -4.51 -5.27 -10.47
C ARG A 78 -3.40 -4.26 -10.27
N ALA A 79 -3.70 -3.13 -9.65
CA ALA A 79 -2.67 -2.19 -9.25
C ALA A 79 -1.94 -2.71 -7.99
N ARG A 80 -0.62 -2.78 -8.07
CA ARG A 80 0.28 -3.26 -7.02
C ARG A 80 1.36 -2.23 -6.74
N LEU A 81 1.89 -2.26 -5.52
CA LEU A 81 2.99 -1.41 -5.11
C LEU A 81 4.33 -2.16 -5.17
N ARG A 82 5.35 -1.50 -5.71
CA ARG A 82 6.74 -1.97 -5.64
C ARG A 82 7.67 -0.81 -5.31
N ARG A 83 8.83 -1.11 -4.73
CA ARG A 83 9.93 -0.16 -4.57
C ARG A 83 10.40 0.30 -5.96
N SER A 84 10.58 1.60 -6.16
CA SER A 84 11.14 2.17 -7.40
C SER A 84 12.59 1.73 -7.64
N ASP A 85 13.32 1.40 -6.57
CA ASP A 85 14.66 0.82 -6.64
C ASP A 85 14.64 -0.69 -6.95
N ALA A 86 13.44 -1.30 -7.04
CA ALA A 86 13.34 -2.67 -7.50
C ALA A 86 13.73 -2.72 -8.98
N PRO A 87 14.44 -3.79 -9.43
CA PRO A 87 14.75 -3.94 -10.84
C PRO A 87 13.45 -3.82 -11.64
N PRO A 88 13.47 -3.12 -12.80
CA PRO A 88 12.28 -2.96 -13.62
C PRO A 88 11.72 -4.36 -13.87
N SER A 89 10.52 -4.64 -13.33
CA SER A 89 9.83 -5.87 -13.67
C SER A 89 9.74 -5.85 -15.19
N SER A 90 10.32 -6.87 -15.81
CA SER A 90 10.49 -7.00 -17.26
C SER A 90 9.22 -6.54 -17.97
N PRO A 91 9.33 -5.81 -19.10
CA PRO A 91 8.15 -5.33 -19.81
C PRO A 91 7.22 -6.53 -20.04
N THR A 92 6.00 -6.46 -19.52
CA THR A 92 4.91 -7.34 -19.94
C THR A 92 4.92 -7.34 -21.47
N PRO A 93 5.12 -8.48 -22.14
CA PRO A 93 4.91 -8.56 -23.57
C PRO A 93 3.47 -8.12 -23.84
N GLN A 94 3.30 -7.20 -24.79
CA GLN A 94 2.00 -6.71 -25.25
C GLN A 94 1.08 -7.84 -25.71
#